data_AF-A0AAV0FU57-F1
#
_entry.id   AF-A0AAV0FU57-F1
#
_cell.length_a   1.000
_cell.length_b   1.000
_cell.length_c   1.000
_cell.angle_alpha   90.00
_cell.angle_beta   90.00
_cell.angle_gamma   90.00
#
_symmetry.space_group_name_H-M   'P 1'
#
loop_
_entity.id
_entity.type
_entity.pdbx_description
1 polymer ?
#
loop_
_entity_poly.entity_id
_entity_poly.type
_entity_poly.pdbx_seq_one_letter_code
_entity_poly.pdbx_strand_id
1 'polypeptide(L)'
;METLTRLPKMESIRRTLGFQDVFSVDCVGQSGGLALLWKDDYDITVESSSRNHIDVQVTGGLSQLTWRLIGFYGCPESDRRRASWELLKELADCSDLSWLVVGDFNDIMHEHEKRG
;
A
#
# COMPACT_ATOMS: atom_id res chain seq x y z
N MET A 1 2.85 0.94 -7.53
CA MET A 1 4.31 0.80 -7.74
C MET A 1 4.68 -0.59 -7.27
N GLU A 2 4.66 -1.56 -8.18
CA GLU A 2 4.97 -2.96 -7.87
C GLU A 2 6.45 -3.10 -7.50
N THR A 3 6.75 -3.76 -6.38
CA THR A 3 8.13 -4.07 -5.99
C THR A 3 8.34 -5.57 -6.09
N LEU A 4 8.81 -6.01 -7.26
CA LEU A 4 9.29 -7.39 -7.51
C LEU A 4 10.58 -7.72 -6.75
N THR A 5 10.89 -7.08 -5.62
CA THR A 5 12.22 -7.26 -5.03
C THR A 5 12.32 -7.35 -3.52
N ARG A 6 13.08 -8.38 -3.13
CA ARG A 6 13.41 -8.81 -1.77
C ARG A 6 14.01 -7.69 -0.93
N LEU A 7 13.80 -7.75 0.39
CA LEU A 7 14.31 -6.84 1.43
C LEU A 7 15.73 -6.26 1.18
N PRO A 8 16.76 -7.05 0.80
CA PRO A 8 18.12 -6.50 0.60
C PRO A 8 18.21 -5.45 -0.51
N LYS A 9 17.39 -5.58 -1.57
CA LYS A 9 17.35 -4.60 -2.66
C LYS A 9 16.52 -3.37 -2.27
N MET A 10 15.52 -3.55 -1.41
CA MET A 10 14.74 -2.46 -0.84
C MET A 10 15.57 -1.59 0.09
N GLU A 11 16.45 -2.17 0.90
CA GLU A 11 17.41 -1.40 1.68
C GLU A 11 18.39 -0.61 0.80
N SER A 12 18.85 -1.19 -0.32
CA SER A 12 19.69 -0.45 -1.28
C SER A 12 18.94 0.73 -1.89
N ILE A 13 17.69 0.51 -2.33
CA ILE A 13 16.86 1.57 -2.92
C ILE A 13 16.50 2.65 -1.90
N ARG A 14 16.18 2.25 -0.66
CA ARG A 14 15.99 3.15 0.48
C ARG A 14 17.18 4.08 0.64
N ARG A 15 18.40 3.53 0.70
CA ARG A 15 19.64 4.31 0.82
C ARG A 15 19.89 5.21 -0.40
N THR A 16 19.66 4.71 -1.61
CA THR A 16 19.88 5.49 -2.85
C THR A 16 18.91 6.67 -2.97
N LEU A 17 17.65 6.50 -2.57
CA LEU A 17 16.61 7.54 -2.67
C LEU A 17 16.56 8.45 -1.44
N GLY A 18 17.37 8.18 -0.41
CA GLY A 18 17.41 8.98 0.81
C GLY A 18 16.16 8.83 1.69
N PHE A 19 15.51 7.66 1.64
CA PHE A 19 14.50 7.30 2.62
C PHE A 19 15.16 6.74 3.87
N GLN A 20 14.51 6.92 5.01
CA GLN A 20 15.07 6.51 6.29
C GLN A 20 14.66 5.09 6.65
N ASP A 21 13.39 4.77 6.45
CA ASP A 21 12.86 3.45 6.75
C ASP A 21 12.06 2.85 5.59
N VAL A 22 11.93 1.52 5.67
CA VAL A 22 11.21 0.70 4.70
C VAL A 22 10.47 -0.42 5.43
N PHE A 23 9.20 -0.58 5.08
CA PHE A 23 8.40 -1.75 5.44
C PHE A 23 8.03 -2.49 4.16
N SER A 24 8.31 -3.79 4.09
CA SER A 24 7.92 -4.60 2.94
C SER A 24 7.16 -5.83 3.37
N VAL A 25 6.09 -6.13 2.65
CA VAL A 25 5.37 -7.38 2.76
C VAL A 25 5.94 -8.35 1.73
N ASP A 26 6.47 -9.48 2.21
CA ASP A 26 7.08 -10.50 1.37
C ASP A 26 6.06 -11.10 0.38
N CYS A 27 6.51 -11.35 -0.84
CA CYS A 27 5.73 -12.08 -1.83
C CYS A 27 5.79 -13.59 -1.59
N VAL A 28 4.67 -14.28 -1.83
CA VAL A 28 4.63 -15.75 -1.88
C VAL A 28 4.61 -16.17 -3.36
N GLY A 29 5.75 -16.61 -3.89
CA GLY A 29 5.88 -17.09 -5.27
C GLY A 29 6.46 -16.04 -6.24
N GLN A 30 5.84 -15.90 -7.42
CA GLN A 30 6.24 -14.94 -8.47
C GLN A 30 5.43 -13.61 -8.44
N SER A 31 4.54 -13.46 -7.48
CA SER A 31 3.71 -12.26 -7.31
C SER A 31 4.56 -11.06 -6.89
N GLY A 32 4.23 -9.85 -7.37
CA GLY A 32 4.83 -8.61 -6.88
C GLY A 32 4.66 -8.45 -5.37
N GLY A 33 5.65 -7.86 -4.69
CA GLY A 33 5.58 -7.48 -3.29
C GLY A 33 5.11 -6.04 -3.12
N LEU A 34 4.64 -5.71 -1.90
CA LEU A 34 4.33 -4.34 -1.50
C LEU A 34 5.45 -3.81 -0.61
N ALA A 35 5.90 -2.59 -0.88
CA ALA A 35 6.87 -1.88 -0.06
C ALA A 35 6.41 -0.45 0.19
N LEU A 36 6.56 -0.01 1.43
CA LEU A 36 6.32 1.35 1.89
C LEU A 36 7.66 1.93 2.36
N LEU A 37 8.02 3.10 1.86
CA LEU A 37 9.23 3.83 2.27
C LEU A 37 8.82 5.22 2.77
N TRP A 38 9.47 5.69 3.83
CA TRP A 38 9.20 7.01 4.40
C TRP A 38 10.46 7.68 4.96
N LYS A 39 10.31 8.95 5.33
CA LYS A 39 11.34 9.80 5.92
C LYS A 39 11.03 10.05 7.40
N ASP A 40 12.03 10.41 8.19
CA ASP A 40 11.93 10.64 9.65
C ASP A 40 10.97 11.75 10.05
N ASP A 41 10.54 12.60 9.11
CA ASP A 41 9.58 13.67 9.40
C ASP A 41 8.17 13.15 9.77
N TYR A 42 7.95 11.83 9.59
CA TYR A 42 6.70 11.14 9.84
C TYR A 42 6.93 9.87 10.68
N ASP A 43 6.23 9.79 11.80
CA ASP A 43 6.07 8.58 12.59
C ASP A 43 5.03 7.69 11.90
N ILE A 44 5.46 6.52 11.43
CA ILE A 44 4.59 5.53 10.79
C ILE A 44 4.45 4.30 11.67
N THR A 45 3.21 3.95 12.00
CA THR A 45 2.85 2.72 12.70
C THR A 45 2.04 1.83 11.76
N VAL A 46 2.46 0.57 11.60
CA VAL A 46 1.72 -0.39 10.78
C VAL A 46 0.59 -0.98 11.62
N GLU A 47 -0.65 -0.73 11.20
CA GLU A 47 -1.86 -1.26 11.85
C GLU A 47 -2.19 -2.66 11.32
N SER A 48 -2.13 -2.83 10.01
CA SER A 48 -2.45 -4.10 9.35
C SER A 48 -1.70 -4.22 8.03
N SER A 49 -1.29 -5.44 7.68
CA SER A 49 -0.69 -5.70 6.38
C SER A 49 -1.06 -7.09 5.87
N SER A 50 -1.23 -7.18 4.56
CA SER A 50 -1.47 -8.42 3.84
C SER A 50 -0.79 -8.36 2.47
N ARG A 51 -0.95 -9.41 1.68
CA ARG A 51 -0.46 -9.46 0.29
C ARG A 51 -1.12 -8.41 -0.62
N ASN A 52 -2.30 -7.92 -0.23
CA ASN A 52 -3.12 -7.02 -1.03
C ASN A 52 -3.26 -5.63 -0.41
N HIS A 53 -2.76 -5.42 0.81
CA HIS A 53 -2.79 -4.09 1.41
C HIS A 53 -1.69 -3.89 2.44
N ILE A 54 -1.31 -2.63 2.63
CA ILE A 54 -0.56 -2.14 3.78
C ILE A 54 -1.37 -0.97 4.35
N ASP A 55 -1.81 -1.08 5.59
CA ASP A 55 -2.54 -0.04 6.31
C ASP A 55 -1.66 0.47 7.45
N VAL A 56 -1.38 1.77 7.41
CA VAL A 56 -0.52 2.43 8.37
C VAL A 56 -1.15 3.70 8.91
N GLN A 57 -0.91 3.96 10.18
CA GLN A 57 -1.18 5.24 10.80
C GLN A 57 0.07 6.12 10.64
N VAL A 58 -0.13 7.31 10.08
CA VAL A 58 0.91 8.32 9.86
C VAL A 58 0.65 9.47 10.81
N THR A 59 1.64 9.79 11.64
CA THR A 59 1.62 10.96 12.53
C THR A 59 2.86 11.78 12.21
N GLY A 60 2.71 13.05 11.81
CA GLY A 60 3.89 13.85 11.49
C GLY A 60 3.62 15.17 10.82
N GLY A 61 4.70 15.89 10.55
CA GLY A 61 4.67 17.26 10.01
C GLY A 61 4.40 18.35 11.06
N LEU A 62 4.29 19.59 10.59
CA LEU A 62 4.15 20.79 11.44
C LEU A 62 2.87 20.81 12.30
N SER A 63 1.83 20.08 11.88
CA SER A 63 0.52 20.06 12.55
C SER A 63 0.34 18.90 13.53
N GLN A 64 1.29 17.96 13.60
CA GLN A 64 1.16 16.70 14.36
C GLN A 64 -0.16 15.96 14.08
N LEU A 65 -0.70 16.09 12.87
CA LEU A 65 -1.95 15.45 12.50
C LEU A 65 -1.72 13.95 12.31
N THR A 66 -2.60 13.16 12.92
CA THR A 66 -2.66 11.71 12.72
C THR A 66 -3.71 11.38 11.66
N TRP A 67 -3.31 10.63 10.65
CA TRP A 67 -4.16 10.15 9.55
C TRP A 67 -3.72 8.75 9.11
N ARG A 68 -4.50 8.08 8.27
CA ARG A 68 -4.21 6.71 7.81
C ARG A 68 -3.83 6.67 6.33
N LEU A 69 -2.85 5.87 5.98
CA LEU A 69 -2.47 5.57 4.60
C LEU A 69 -2.71 4.09 4.32
N ILE A 70 -3.52 3.80 3.32
CA ILE A 70 -3.81 2.44 2.87
C ILE A 70 -3.18 2.26 1.49
N GLY A 71 -2.06 1.55 1.44
CA GLY A 71 -1.47 1.02 0.21
C GLY A 71 -2.27 -0.19 -0.26
N PHE A 72 -3.05 -0.09 -1.33
CA PHE A 72 -3.93 -1.16 -1.80
C PHE A 72 -3.44 -1.80 -3.12
N TYR A 73 -3.59 -3.12 -3.23
CA TYR A 73 -3.29 -3.88 -4.43
C TYR A 73 -4.45 -4.84 -4.76
N GLY A 74 -5.27 -4.43 -5.71
CA GLY A 74 -6.43 -5.19 -6.16
C GLY A 74 -6.05 -6.42 -6.98
N CYS A 75 -6.94 -7.42 -6.97
CA CYS A 75 -6.78 -8.61 -7.81
C CYS A 75 -7.42 -8.39 -9.20
N PRO A 76 -6.74 -8.74 -10.30
CA PRO A 76 -7.27 -8.58 -11.66
C PRO A 76 -8.39 -9.57 -12.01
N GLU A 77 -8.57 -10.64 -11.22
CA GLU A 77 -9.61 -11.65 -11.41
C GLU A 77 -11.00 -11.10 -11.05
N SER A 78 -11.95 -11.15 -11.99
CA SER A 78 -13.29 -10.58 -11.85
C SER A 78 -14.05 -11.08 -10.61
N ASP A 79 -13.87 -12.36 -10.24
CA ASP A 79 -14.51 -12.96 -9.07
C ASP A 79 -13.96 -12.42 -7.74
N ARG A 80 -12.74 -11.87 -7.73
CA ARG A 80 -12.06 -11.36 -6.53
C ARG A 80 -12.16 -9.84 -6.40
N ARG A 81 -12.67 -9.16 -7.42
CA ARG A 81 -12.91 -7.70 -7.40
C ARG A 81 -13.88 -7.30 -6.30
N ARG A 82 -14.98 -8.05 -6.10
CA ARG A 82 -15.94 -7.76 -5.03
C ARG A 82 -15.30 -7.90 -3.65
N ALA A 83 -14.50 -8.95 -3.45
CA ALA A 83 -13.74 -9.15 -2.22
C ALA A 83 -12.71 -8.03 -1.99
N SER A 84 -12.05 -7.54 -3.05
CA SER A 84 -11.15 -6.38 -2.99
C SER A 84 -11.85 -5.11 -2.51
N TRP A 85 -13.07 -4.84 -2.99
CA TRP A 85 -13.88 -3.70 -2.55
C TRP A 85 -14.47 -3.88 -1.15
N GLU A 86 -14.89 -5.09 -0.79
CA GLU A 86 -15.36 -5.43 0.56
C GLU A 86 -14.22 -5.22 1.58
N LEU A 87 -13.00 -5.67 1.28
CA LEU A 87 -11.82 -5.41 2.11
C LEU A 87 -11.56 -3.91 2.30
N LEU A 88 -11.67 -3.12 1.23
CA LEU A 88 -11.51 -1.66 1.30
C LEU A 88 -12.55 -0.99 2.20
N LYS A 89 -13.80 -1.47 2.17
CA LYS A 89 -14.85 -0.99 3.07
C LYS A 89 -14.58 -1.37 4.52
N GLU A 90 -14.19 -2.61 4.77
CA GLU A 90 -13.82 -3.06 6.12
C GLU A 90 -12.68 -2.21 6.68
N LEU A 91 -11.63 -1.97 5.88
CA LEU A 91 -10.51 -1.12 6.29
C LEU A 91 -10.92 0.33 6.57
N ALA A 92 -11.86 0.88 5.79
CA ALA A 92 -12.41 2.21 6.00
C ALA A 92 -13.19 2.28 7.32
N ASP A 93 -14.00 1.27 7.62
CA ASP A 93 -14.84 1.22 8.83
C ASP A 93 -14.03 0.91 10.10
N CYS A 94 -12.77 0.46 9.99
CA CYS A 94 -11.92 0.18 11.14
C CYS A 94 -11.50 1.41 11.97
N SER A 95 -11.63 2.64 11.46
CA SER A 95 -11.21 3.85 12.18
C SER A 95 -11.91 5.12 11.69
N ASP A 96 -12.18 6.04 12.62
CA ASP A 96 -12.70 7.38 12.32
C ASP A 96 -11.63 8.37 11.84
N LEU A 97 -10.36 7.94 11.75
CA LEU A 97 -9.27 8.78 11.25
C LEU A 97 -9.46 9.07 9.75
N SER A 98 -9.11 10.29 9.35
CA SER A 98 -9.00 10.63 7.92
C SER A 98 -8.00 9.70 7.25
N TRP A 99 -8.36 9.12 6.10
CA TRP A 99 -7.57 8.10 5.45
C TRP A 99 -7.40 8.41 3.95
N LEU A 100 -6.26 7.98 3.41
CA LEU A 100 -5.91 8.08 2.00
C LEU A 100 -5.61 6.68 1.48
N VAL A 101 -6.23 6.30 0.37
CA VAL A 101 -5.90 5.07 -0.34
C VAL A 101 -5.02 5.40 -1.53
N VAL A 102 -3.92 4.68 -1.66
CA VAL A 102 -3.03 4.74 -2.82
C VAL A 102 -2.71 3.34 -3.28
N GLY A 103 -2.54 3.14 -4.58
CA GLY A 103 -2.13 1.83 -5.07
C GLY A 103 -2.66 1.51 -6.45
N ASP A 104 -2.61 0.23 -6.78
CA ASP A 104 -3.12 -0.30 -8.03
C ASP A 104 -4.39 -1.08 -7.73
N PHE A 105 -5.53 -0.54 -8.15
CA PHE A 105 -6.81 -1.19 -7.92
C PHE A 105 -7.02 -2.38 -8.85
N ASN A 106 -6.20 -2.55 -9.91
CA ASN A 106 -6.37 -3.55 -10.98
C ASN A 106 -7.82 -3.61 -11.49
N ASP A 107 -8.54 -2.48 -11.40
CA ASP A 107 -9.89 -2.31 -11.86
C ASP A 107 -9.82 -1.55 -13.18
N ILE A 108 -10.16 -2.22 -14.27
CA ILE A 108 -10.41 -1.55 -15.55
C ILE A 108 -11.68 -0.70 -15.31
N MET A 109 -11.48 0.54 -14.86
CA MET A 109 -12.58 1.48 -14.62
C MET A 109 -13.20 1.99 -15.93
N HIS A 110 -12.59 1.70 -17.08
CA HIS A 110 -13.07 2.15 -18.37
C HIS A 110 -12.95 1.09 -19.47
N GLU A 111 -14.03 0.91 -20.24
CA GLU A 111 -14.07 0.00 -21.40
C GLU A 111 -12.99 0.29 -22.46
N HIS A 112 -12.36 1.47 -22.45
CA HIS A 112 -11.37 1.88 -23.44
C HIS A 112 -9.95 1.28 -23.24
N GLU A 113 -9.66 0.62 -22.12
CA GLU A 113 -8.37 -0.07 -21.92
C GLU A 113 -8.31 -1.44 -22.63
N LYS A 114 -9.44 -1.94 -23.14
CA LYS A 114 -9.45 -3.07 -24.09
C LYS A 114 -9.21 -2.56 -25.51
N ARG A 115 -7.96 -2.31 -25.87
CA ARG A 115 -7.55 -2.31 -27.29
C ARG A 115 -6.83 -3.62 -27.60
N GLY A 116 -7.57 -4.53 -28.24
CA GLY A 116 -7.01 -5.59 -29.07
C GLY A 116 -6.55 -5.07 -30.43
#